data_AF-A0A7X9E9U7-F1
#
_entry.id   AF-A0A7X9E9U7-F1
#
_cell.length_a   1.000
_cell.length_b   1.000
_cell.length_c   1.000
_cell.angle_alpha   90.00
_cell.angle_beta   90.00
_cell.angle_gamma   90.00
#
_symmetry.space_group_name_H-M   'P 1'
#
loop_
_entity.id
_entity.type
_entity.pdbx_description
1 polymer ?
#
loop_
_entity_poly.entity_id
_entity_poly.type
_entity_poly.pdbx_seq_one_letter_code
_entity_poly.pdbx_strand_id
1 'polypeptide(L)' 'SFIPQQTQALGVGTLAVDPGAIRPCRFRFVYLWLTNRRQFWAWLVFVGPRSVAGWRWNGFRWVYFGVDLRSIESFVCF' A
#
# COMPACT_ATOMS: atom_id res chain seq x y z
N SER A 1 1.85 11.51 12.77
CA SER A 1 2.27 10.72 11.60
C SER A 1 1.97 11.50 10.34
N PHE A 2 2.94 11.62 9.43
CA PHE A 2 2.72 12.21 8.12
C PHE A 2 1.78 11.32 7.32
N ILE A 3 0.74 11.90 6.72
CA ILE A 3 -0.13 11.25 5.74
C ILE A 3 0.16 11.99 4.44
N PRO A 4 0.77 11.32 3.45
CA PRO A 4 1.00 11.98 2.18
C PRO A 4 -0.33 12.37 1.56
N GLN A 5 -0.36 13.51 0.87
CA GLN A 5 -1.55 13.86 0.11
C GLN A 5 -1.82 12.72 -0.86
N GLN A 6 -3.08 12.29 -0.92
CA GLN A 6 -3.57 11.40 -1.96
C GLN A 6 -3.64 12.19 -3.27
N THR A 7 -2.55 12.85 -3.67
CA THR A 7 -2.33 13.18 -5.07
C THR A 7 -2.48 11.85 -5.78
N GLN A 8 -3.31 11.82 -6.82
CA GLN A 8 -3.53 10.69 -7.71
C GLN A 8 -2.21 10.36 -8.42
N ALA A 9 -1.21 9.95 -7.66
CA ALA A 9 0.18 9.88 -8.01
C ALA A 9 0.35 8.64 -8.89
N LEU A 10 0.11 8.85 -10.19
CA LEU A 10 0.58 8.04 -11.31
C LEU A 10 0.17 6.55 -11.29
N GLY A 11 -0.88 6.21 -10.54
CA GLY A 11 -1.72 5.05 -10.77
C GLY A 11 -3.13 5.56 -10.98
N VAL A 12 -3.52 5.72 -12.24
CA VAL A 12 -4.86 6.10 -12.70
C VAL A 12 -5.93 5.48 -11.79
N GLY A 13 -6.94 6.27 -11.41
CA GLY A 13 -8.08 5.83 -10.61
C GLY A 13 -8.84 4.67 -11.25
N THR A 14 -8.30 3.47 -11.13
CA THR A 14 -8.92 2.23 -11.50
C THR A 14 -9.29 1.53 -10.21
N LEU A 15 -10.52 1.03 -10.14
CA LEU A 15 -11.10 0.29 -9.02
C LEU A 15 -10.33 -1.02 -8.67
N ALA A 16 -9.15 -1.23 -9.26
CA ALA A 16 -8.22 -2.30 -9.00
C ALA A 16 -6.81 -1.77 -9.24
N VAL A 17 -6.03 -1.58 -8.17
CA VAL A 17 -4.59 -1.30 -8.29
C VAL A 17 -3.93 -2.41 -9.12
N ASP A 18 -3.31 -2.03 -10.23
CA ASP A 18 -2.57 -2.99 -11.05
C ASP A 18 -1.32 -3.50 -10.30
N PRO A 19 -1.12 -4.83 -10.21
CA PRO A 19 0.06 -5.41 -9.55
C PRO A 19 1.37 -4.94 -10.19
N GLY A 20 1.35 -4.54 -11.47
CA GLY A 20 2.49 -3.93 -12.16
C GLY A 20 2.93 -2.60 -11.57
N ALA A 21 1.99 -1.78 -11.10
CA ALA A 21 2.26 -0.44 -10.59
C ALA A 21 2.86 -0.44 -9.17
N ILE A 22 2.54 -1.45 -8.35
CA ILE A 22 3.03 -1.55 -6.96
C ILE A 22 4.35 -2.33 -6.83
N ARG A 23 4.69 -3.18 -7.81
CA ARG A 23 5.97 -3.91 -7.87
C ARG A 23 7.22 -3.06 -7.59
N PRO A 24 7.39 -1.85 -8.16
CA PRO A 24 8.56 -1.00 -7.86
C PRO A 24 8.63 -0.53 -6.41
N CYS A 25 7.55 -0.68 -5.64
CA CYS A 25 7.48 -0.30 -4.24
C CYS A 25 7.91 -1.40 -3.26
N ARG A 26 8.30 -2.57 -3.77
CA ARG A 26 8.86 -3.64 -2.95
C ARG A 26 10.17 -3.17 -2.29
N PHE A 27 10.32 -3.44 -0.99
CA PHE A 27 11.42 -2.97 -0.14
C PHE A 27 11.50 -1.45 0.03
N ARG A 28 10.35 -0.77 -0.01
CA ARG A 28 10.23 0.68 0.21
C ARG A 28 9.14 0.99 1.22
N PHE A 29 9.17 2.22 1.75
CA PHE A 29 8.07 2.75 2.54
C PHE A 29 6.91 3.12 1.61
N VAL A 30 5.74 2.56 1.93
CA VAL A 30 4.51 2.76 1.19
C VAL A 30 3.44 3.24 2.16
N TYR A 31 2.67 4.23 1.73
CA TYR A 31 1.42 4.57 2.37
C TYR A 31 0.29 3.88 1.63
N LEU A 32 -0.49 3.05 2.32
CA LEU A 32 -1.62 2.32 1.75
C LEU A 32 -2.93 2.91 2.23
N TRP A 33 -3.85 3.12 1.30
CA TRP A 33 -5.26 3.37 1.57
C TRP A 33 -6.06 2.16 1.13
N LEU A 34 -6.85 1.62 2.04
CA LEU A 34 -7.73 0.49 1.79
C LEU A 34 -9.17 0.98 1.61
N THR A 35 -9.93 0.25 0.79
CA THR A 35 -11.35 0.51 0.50
C THR A 35 -12.25 0.48 1.75
N ASN A 36 -11.79 -0.14 2.84
CA ASN A 36 -12.46 -0.15 4.13
C ASN A 36 -12.12 1.05 5.03
N ARG A 37 -11.64 2.16 4.43
CA ARG A 37 -11.21 3.40 5.10
C ARG A 37 -9.99 3.25 6.02
N ARG A 38 -9.32 2.09 6.01
CA ARG A 38 -8.07 1.92 6.74
C ARG A 38 -6.92 2.48 5.95
N GLN A 39 -6.03 3.20 6.62
CA GLN A 39 -4.82 3.73 6.03
C GLN A 39 -3.64 3.58 6.99
N PHE A 40 -2.48 3.25 6.45
CA PHE A 40 -1.29 3.05 7.27
C PHE A 40 0.00 3.11 6.45
N TRP A 41 1.09 3.41 7.17
CA TRP A 41 2.44 3.17 6.68
C TRP A 41 2.75 1.68 6.67
N ALA A 42 3.32 1.22 5.58
CA ALA A 42 3.74 -0.13 5.34
C ALA A 42 5.13 -0.18 4.72
N TRP A 43 5.87 -1.22 5.06
CA TRP A 43 7.08 -1.63 4.37
C TRP A 43 6.79 -2.94 3.65
N LEU A 44 6.72 -2.89 2.32
CA LEU A 44 6.38 -4.08 1.52
C LEU A 44 7.61 -4.99 1.40
N VAL A 45 7.45 -6.26 1.75
CA VAL A 45 8.50 -7.28 1.54
C VAL A 45 8.15 -8.23 0.40
N PHE A 46 6.85 -8.34 0.09
CA PHE A 46 6.34 -9.20 -0.95
C PHE A 46 5.24 -8.49 -1.74
N VAL A 47 5.35 -8.58 -3.06
CA VAL A 47 4.32 -8.13 -4.00
C VAL A 47 4.05 -9.29 -4.94
N GLY A 48 2.87 -9.90 -4.78
CA GLY A 48 2.35 -10.93 -5.67
C GLY A 48 1.46 -10.36 -6.76
N PRO A 49 0.88 -11.24 -7.60
CA PRO A 49 -0.05 -10.83 -8.66
C PRO A 49 -1.42 -10.39 -8.14
N ARG A 50 -1.79 -10.76 -6.89
CA ARG A 50 -3.13 -10.47 -6.31
C ARG A 50 -3.08 -9.94 -4.88
N SER A 51 -1.96 -10.12 -4.20
CA SER A 51 -1.78 -9.72 -2.82
C SER A 51 -0.41 -9.10 -2.59
N VAL A 52 -0.32 -8.26 -1.56
CA VAL A 52 0.92 -7.70 -1.04
C VAL A 52 1.05 -8.04 0.43
N ALA A 53 2.29 -8.21 0.89
CA ALA A 53 2.57 -8.49 2.28
C ALA A 53 3.82 -7.75 2.73
N GLY A 54 3.89 -7.50 4.04
CA GLY A 54 4.91 -6.64 4.61
C GLY A 54 4.73 -6.39 6.09
N TRP A 55 5.30 -5.30 6.53
CA TRP A 55 5.20 -4.81 7.89
C TRP A 55 4.42 -3.51 7.87
N ARG A 56 3.36 -3.39 8.68
CA ARG A 56 2.62 -2.14 8.85
C ARG A 56 2.94 -1.50 10.18
N TRP A 57 2.97 -0.18 10.21
CA TRP A 57 3.07 0.60 11.43
C TRP A 57 1.69 0.74 12.06
N ASN A 58 1.53 0.38 13.33
CA ASN A 58 0.27 0.53 14.06
C ASN A 58 0.28 1.69 15.07
N GLY A 59 1.32 2.52 15.08
CA GLY A 59 1.52 3.59 16.07
C GLY A 59 2.57 3.26 17.14
N PHE A 60 2.81 1.98 17.41
CA PHE A 60 3.74 1.52 18.46
C PHE A 60 4.83 0.58 17.95
N ARG A 61 4.46 -0.33 17.05
CA ARG A 61 5.39 -1.32 16.48
C ARG A 61 5.06 -1.65 15.03
N TRP A 62 6.03 -2.25 14.37
CA TRP A 62 5.82 -2.92 13.09
C TRP A 62 5.14 -4.27 13.32
N VAL A 63 4.05 -4.51 12.61
CA VAL A 63 3.29 -5.76 12.66
C VAL A 63 3.19 -6.32 11.26
N TYR A 64 3.41 -7.63 11.11
CA TYR A 64 3.24 -8.27 9.81
C TYR A 64 1.80 -8.14 9.31
N PHE A 65 1.63 -7.91 8.02
CA PHE A 65 0.33 -7.80 7.38
C PHE A 65 0.36 -8.38 5.97
N GLY A 66 -0.83 -8.78 5.50
CA GLY A 66 -1.09 -9.11 4.11
C GLY A 66 -2.46 -8.57 3.71
N VAL A 67 -2.54 -7.99 2.52
CA VAL A 67 -3.80 -7.50 1.94
C VAL A 67 -3.88 -7.83 0.47
N ASP A 68 -5.09 -8.06 -0.02
CA ASP A 68 -5.33 -8.20 -1.44
C ASP A 68 -5.23 -6.84 -2.14
N LEU A 69 -4.66 -6.83 -3.34
CA LEU A 69 -4.55 -5.66 -4.22
C LEU A 69 -5.92 -5.02 -4.49
N ARG A 70 -6.98 -5.84 -4.54
CA ARG A 70 -8.37 -5.39 -4.70
C ARG A 70 -8.92 -4.60 -3.52
N SER A 71 -8.32 -4.78 -2.34
CA SER A 71 -8.69 -4.02 -1.15
C SER A 71 -7.96 -2.68 -1.07
N ILE A 72 -6.94 -2.46 -1.90
CA ILE A 72 -6.18 -1.22 -1.94
C ILE A 72 -6.89 -0.26 -2.88
N GLU A 73 -7.29 0.88 -2.33
CA GLU A 73 -7.93 1.96 -3.08
C GLU A 73 -6.87 2.85 -3.75
N SER A 74 -5.83 3.20 -3.00
CA SER A 74 -4.68 3.94 -3.52
C SER A 74 -3.43 3.62 -2.71
N PHE A 75 -2.28 3.97 -3.27
CA PHE A 75 -1.00 3.83 -2.59
C PHE A 75 -0.02 4.91 -3.05
N VAL A 76 0.95 5.24 -2.21
CA VAL A 76 2.06 6.14 -2.55
C VAL A 76 3.34 5.52 -2.02
N CYS A 77 4.38 5.49 -2.86
CA CYS A 77 5.67 4.91 -2.54
C CYS A 77 6.73 6.00 -2.40
N PHE A 78 7.53 5.90 -1.35
CA PHE A 78 8.64 6.81 -1.04
C PHE A 78 9.98 6.16 -1.35
#